data_AF-A0A512UDV7-F1
#
_entry.id   AF-A0A512UDV7-F1
#
_cell.length_a   1.000
_cell.length_b   1.000
_cell.length_c   1.000
_cell.angle_alpha   90.00
_cell.angle_beta   90.00
_cell.angle_gamma   90.00
#
_symmetry.space_group_name_H-M   'P 1'
#
loop_
_entity.id
_entity.type
_entity.pdbx_description
1 polymer ?
#
loop_
_entity_poly.entity_id
_entity_poly.type
_entity_poly.pdbx_seq_one_letter_code
_entity_poly.pdbx_strand_id
1 'polypeptide(L)'
;MGAPTLKSRGFSRTSGVKSPYSFSSWSEIAAIVHNQNNVMGLTSGNLVCVPPHESALAGTFIDDIIEAANAEALVQGVKGKELTPFLLKKIAIETGGRSVECNKHFVINNADAACKIAKELCELKAADKGVPFSDTAQPVR
;
A
#
# COMPACT_ATOMS: atom_id res chain seq x y z
N MET A 1 -0.26 -2.53 -6.80
CA MET A 1 -1.48 -3.35 -6.80
C MET A 1 -2.50 -2.70 -5.87
N GLY A 2 -3.78 -2.61 -6.23
CA GLY A 2 -4.83 -2.02 -5.40
C GLY A 2 -6.22 -2.23 -6.02
N ALA A 3 -7.30 -2.25 -5.23
CA ALA A 3 -8.69 -2.46 -5.70
C ALA A 3 -9.03 -1.69 -7.00
N PRO A 4 -9.99 -2.16 -7.84
CA PRO A 4 -10.24 -1.66 -9.21
C PRO A 4 -10.72 -0.19 -9.33
N THR A 5 -10.77 0.54 -8.24
CA THR A 5 -11.17 1.95 -8.18
C THR A 5 -9.97 2.87 -7.98
N LEU A 6 -10.17 4.17 -8.21
CA LEU A 6 -9.16 5.22 -8.03
C LEU A 6 -8.40 5.04 -6.70
N LYS A 7 -7.06 5.06 -6.76
CA LYS A 7 -6.20 4.84 -5.59
C LYS A 7 -6.56 5.80 -4.46
N SER A 8 -6.34 5.39 -3.22
CA SER A 8 -6.38 6.31 -2.09
C SER A 8 -5.16 7.22 -2.03
N ARG A 9 -5.38 8.51 -1.76
CA ARG A 9 -4.36 9.39 -1.18
C ARG A 9 -4.20 8.98 0.29
N GLY A 10 -3.04 9.15 0.92
CA GLY A 10 -2.83 8.75 2.33
C GLY A 10 -3.88 9.28 3.33
N PHE A 11 -4.60 10.34 2.95
CA PHE A 11 -5.71 10.93 3.72
C PHE A 11 -7.09 10.85 3.06
N SER A 12 -7.21 10.43 1.79
CA SER A 12 -8.46 10.46 1.02
C SER A 12 -8.69 9.13 0.29
N ARG A 13 -9.95 8.76 0.10
CA ARG A 13 -10.32 7.52 -0.59
C ARG A 13 -9.90 7.49 -2.06
N THR A 14 -9.73 8.64 -2.70
CA THR A 14 -9.38 8.75 -4.13
C THR A 14 -8.22 9.72 -4.36
N SER A 15 -7.42 9.45 -5.38
CA SER A 15 -6.20 10.20 -5.73
C SER A 15 -6.21 10.70 -7.18
N GLY A 16 -7.23 10.37 -7.97
CA GLY A 16 -7.25 10.67 -9.41
C GLY A 16 -6.43 9.70 -10.26
N VAL A 17 -5.66 8.78 -9.67
CA VAL A 17 -4.75 7.88 -10.40
C VAL A 17 -5.24 6.43 -10.36
N LYS A 18 -5.32 5.78 -11.53
CA LYS A 18 -5.67 4.36 -11.65
C LYS A 18 -4.49 3.47 -11.23
N SER A 19 -4.79 2.36 -10.55
CA SER A 19 -3.80 1.31 -10.28
C SER A 19 -3.51 0.52 -11.56
N PRO A 20 -2.26 0.16 -11.86
CA PRO A 20 -1.93 -0.66 -13.02
C PRO A 20 -2.48 -2.09 -12.90
N TYR A 21 -2.67 -2.56 -11.65
CA TYR A 21 -3.23 -3.87 -11.34
C TYR A 21 -4.15 -3.78 -10.14
N SER A 22 -5.26 -4.51 -10.22
CA SER A 22 -6.20 -4.70 -9.12
C SER A 22 -6.35 -6.16 -8.75
N PHE A 23 -6.61 -6.38 -7.47
CA PHE A 23 -6.84 -7.69 -6.89
C PHE A 23 -8.22 -7.72 -6.23
N SER A 24 -8.75 -8.92 -6.13
CA SER A 24 -10.05 -9.25 -5.55
C SER A 24 -9.93 -9.89 -4.17
N SER A 25 -8.75 -10.40 -3.82
CA SER A 25 -8.50 -11.12 -2.56
C SER A 25 -7.05 -11.00 -2.08
N TRP A 26 -6.82 -11.33 -0.81
CA TRP A 26 -5.47 -11.35 -0.22
C TRP A 26 -4.66 -12.56 -0.70
N SER A 27 -5.32 -13.69 -0.97
CA SER A 27 -4.70 -14.90 -1.51
C SER A 27 -4.15 -14.67 -2.91
N GLU A 28 -4.83 -13.88 -3.74
CA GLU A 28 -4.34 -13.47 -5.07
C GLU A 28 -3.02 -12.71 -4.97
N ILE A 29 -2.90 -11.76 -4.02
CA ILE A 29 -1.64 -11.03 -3.80
C ILE A 29 -0.55 -11.98 -3.32
N ALA A 30 -0.87 -12.87 -2.37
CA ALA A 30 0.08 -13.85 -1.86
C ALA A 30 0.60 -14.77 -2.96
N ALA A 31 -0.27 -15.23 -3.87
CA ALA A 31 0.10 -16.04 -5.02
C ALA A 31 1.02 -15.28 -6.01
N ILE A 32 0.74 -13.99 -6.27
CA ILE A 32 1.62 -13.14 -7.09
C ILE A 32 3.02 -13.08 -6.47
N VAL A 33 3.10 -12.74 -5.18
CA VAL A 33 4.38 -12.65 -4.44
C VAL A 33 5.11 -14.00 -4.44
N HIS A 34 4.38 -15.09 -4.22
CA HIS A 34 4.92 -16.44 -4.20
C HIS A 34 5.52 -16.84 -5.56
N ASN A 35 4.74 -16.73 -6.63
CA ASN A 35 5.15 -17.15 -7.98
C ASN A 35 6.31 -16.29 -8.50
N GLN A 36 6.25 -14.98 -8.25
CA GLN A 36 7.32 -14.05 -8.59
C GLN A 36 8.66 -14.50 -7.99
N ASN A 37 8.67 -14.88 -6.72
CA ASN A 37 9.90 -15.24 -6.02
C ASN A 37 10.36 -16.68 -6.33
N ASN A 38 9.45 -17.65 -6.28
CA ASN A 38 9.80 -19.08 -6.29
C ASN A 38 9.79 -19.71 -7.69
N VAL A 39 8.92 -19.23 -8.57
CA VAL A 39 8.78 -19.79 -9.94
C VAL A 39 9.61 -18.99 -10.92
N MET A 40 9.59 -17.66 -10.81
CA MET A 40 10.27 -16.76 -11.75
C MET A 40 11.64 -16.29 -11.26
N GLY A 41 11.99 -16.52 -10.00
CA GLY A 41 13.28 -16.11 -9.42
C GLY A 41 13.51 -14.59 -9.36
N LEU A 42 12.43 -13.79 -9.37
CA LEU A 42 12.51 -12.32 -9.36
C LEU A 42 12.73 -11.79 -7.93
N THR A 43 13.61 -10.80 -7.78
CA THR A 43 13.97 -10.18 -6.49
C THR A 43 13.33 -8.80 -6.26
N SER A 44 12.38 -8.41 -7.12
CA SER A 44 11.69 -7.13 -7.01
C SER A 44 10.67 -7.08 -5.86
N GLY A 45 10.40 -5.88 -5.36
CA GLY A 45 9.38 -5.64 -4.33
C GLY A 45 7.98 -5.43 -4.91
N ASN A 46 6.96 -5.70 -4.10
CA ASN A 46 5.55 -5.48 -4.43
C ASN A 46 4.97 -4.32 -3.61
N LEU A 47 4.47 -3.28 -4.28
CA LEU A 47 3.75 -2.17 -3.62
C LEU A 47 2.24 -2.42 -3.66
N VAL A 48 1.66 -2.70 -2.49
CA VAL A 48 0.23 -2.90 -2.29
C VAL A 48 -0.38 -1.65 -1.67
N CYS A 49 -1.37 -1.06 -2.32
CA CYS A 49 -2.10 0.10 -1.83
C CYS A 49 -3.47 -0.33 -1.32
N VAL A 50 -3.71 -0.16 -0.03
CA VAL A 50 -4.99 -0.47 0.63
C VAL A 50 -5.71 0.84 0.95
N PRO A 51 -6.92 1.07 0.42
CA PRO A 51 -7.63 2.33 0.64
C PRO A 51 -8.11 2.47 2.10
N PRO A 52 -8.08 3.68 2.69
CA PRO A 52 -8.68 3.95 3.99
C PRO A 52 -10.20 3.88 3.88
N HIS A 53 -10.84 3.25 4.86
CA HIS A 53 -12.30 3.14 4.89
C HIS A 53 -12.90 4.31 5.71
N GLU A 54 -12.84 4.27 7.04
CA GLU A 54 -13.77 5.11 7.83
C GLU A 54 -13.21 6.47 8.25
N SER A 55 -11.89 6.61 8.27
CA SER A 55 -11.21 7.81 8.77
C SER A 55 -10.79 8.80 7.68
N ALA A 56 -11.16 8.54 6.42
CA ALA A 56 -10.70 9.35 5.30
C ALA A 56 -11.24 10.78 5.37
N LEU A 57 -10.35 11.74 5.15
CA LEU A 57 -10.70 13.14 4.98
C LEU A 57 -11.24 13.40 3.58
N ALA A 58 -12.05 14.45 3.45
CA ALA A 58 -12.51 14.92 2.15
C ALA A 58 -11.30 15.35 1.29
N GLY A 59 -11.28 14.91 0.03
CA GLY A 59 -10.15 15.16 -0.88
C GLY A 59 -9.85 16.65 -1.07
N THR A 60 -10.88 17.46 -1.33
CA THR A 60 -10.72 18.91 -1.50
C THR A 60 -10.16 19.58 -0.26
N PHE A 61 -10.70 19.25 0.92
CA PHE A 61 -10.25 19.80 2.20
C PHE A 61 -8.76 19.54 2.47
N ILE A 62 -8.27 18.32 2.22
CA ILE A 62 -6.86 18.02 2.46
C ILE A 62 -5.95 18.54 1.36
N ASP A 63 -6.43 18.59 0.12
CA ASP A 63 -5.67 19.09 -1.02
C ASP A 63 -5.37 20.60 -0.86
N ASP A 64 -6.36 21.40 -0.46
CA ASP A 64 -6.18 22.84 -0.20
C ASP A 64 -5.12 23.10 0.89
N ILE A 65 -5.14 22.30 1.97
CA ILE A 65 -4.17 22.39 3.06
C ILE A 65 -2.76 22.00 2.60
N ILE A 66 -2.65 20.94 1.79
CA ILE A 66 -1.36 20.49 1.24
C ILE A 66 -0.78 21.55 0.30
N GLU A 67 -1.59 22.15 -0.55
CA GLU A 67 -1.16 23.22 -1.47
C GLU A 67 -0.67 24.45 -0.70
N ALA A 68 -1.42 24.89 0.32
CA ALA A 68 -1.01 26.00 1.18
C ALA A 68 0.31 25.69 1.92
N ALA A 69 0.46 24.48 2.48
CA ALA A 69 1.68 24.07 3.18
C ALA A 69 2.89 24.00 2.24
N ASN A 70 2.71 23.57 0.99
CA ASN A 70 3.77 23.57 -0.03
C ASN A 70 4.19 24.99 -0.42
N ALA A 71 3.23 25.90 -0.62
CA ALA A 71 3.53 27.30 -0.92
C ALA A 71 4.33 27.95 0.22
N GLU A 72 3.95 27.68 1.46
CA GLU A 72 4.68 28.17 2.64
C GLU A 72 6.09 27.58 2.73
N ALA A 73 6.25 26.28 2.48
CA ALA A 73 7.57 25.63 2.46
C ALA A 73 8.51 26.26 1.42
N LEU A 74 7.98 26.64 0.26
CA LEU A 74 8.74 27.33 -0.79
C LEU A 74 9.19 28.72 -0.34
N VAL A 75 8.30 29.52 0.26
CA VAL A 75 8.61 30.86 0.77
C VAL A 75 9.67 30.79 1.88
N GLN A 76 9.59 29.79 2.75
CA GLN A 76 10.55 29.58 3.85
C GLN A 76 11.82 28.86 3.42
N GLY A 77 11.94 28.44 2.16
CA GLY A 77 13.10 27.73 1.64
C GLY A 77 13.31 26.33 2.22
N VAL A 78 12.28 25.70 2.78
CA VAL A 78 12.35 24.35 3.36
C VAL A 78 12.50 23.31 2.25
N LYS A 79 13.56 22.50 2.30
CA LYS A 79 13.90 21.55 1.23
C LYS A 79 14.51 20.25 1.78
N GLY A 80 14.61 19.24 0.91
CA GLY A 80 15.24 17.97 1.23
C GLY A 80 14.54 17.24 2.36
N LYS A 81 15.33 16.69 3.29
CA LYS A 81 14.83 15.89 4.42
C LYS A 81 13.90 16.65 5.38
N GLU A 82 13.99 17.99 5.42
CA GLU A 82 13.18 18.84 6.31
C GLU A 82 11.77 19.09 5.76
N LEU A 83 11.55 18.87 4.46
CA LEU A 83 10.28 19.14 3.81
C LEU A 83 9.15 18.25 4.36
N THR A 84 9.39 16.94 4.50
CA THR A 84 8.33 16.02 4.94
C THR A 84 7.89 16.28 6.39
N PRO A 85 8.81 16.44 7.37
CA PRO A 85 8.43 16.83 8.74
C PRO A 85 7.69 18.18 8.80
N PHE A 86 8.11 19.17 8.01
CA PHE A 86 7.45 20.47 7.93
C PHE A 86 6.01 20.35 7.44
N LEU A 87 5.80 19.68 6.29
CA LEU A 87 4.48 19.51 5.70
C LEU A 87 3.54 18.74 6.63
N LEU A 88 4.00 17.63 7.21
CA LEU A 88 3.18 16.84 8.12
C LEU A 88 2.79 17.61 9.37
N LYS A 89 3.70 18.42 9.93
CA LYS A 89 3.41 19.30 11.07
C LYS A 89 2.35 20.34 10.72
N LYS A 90 2.47 20.98 9.54
CA LYS A 90 1.51 21.97 9.06
C LYS A 90 0.13 21.36 8.84
N ILE A 91 0.06 20.24 8.13
CA ILE A 91 -1.19 19.51 7.91
C ILE A 91 -1.84 19.11 9.24
N ALA A 92 -1.06 18.66 10.23
CA ALA A 92 -1.58 18.34 11.55
C ALA A 92 -2.23 19.55 12.26
N ILE A 93 -1.58 20.72 12.21
CA ILE A 93 -2.08 21.97 12.81
C ILE A 93 -3.36 22.43 12.10
N GLU A 94 -3.32 22.56 10.78
CA GLU A 94 -4.44 23.10 9.98
C GLU A 94 -5.68 22.19 9.99
N THR A 95 -5.47 20.88 10.17
CA THR A 95 -6.59 19.92 10.31
C THR A 95 -7.09 19.77 11.75
N GLY A 96 -6.53 20.50 12.72
CA GLY A 96 -6.85 20.36 14.14
C GLY A 96 -6.58 18.94 14.67
N GLY A 97 -5.57 18.25 14.12
CA GLY A 97 -5.21 16.88 14.47
C GLY A 97 -5.94 15.77 13.72
N ARG A 98 -6.98 16.08 12.92
CA ARG A 98 -7.76 15.05 12.18
C ARG A 98 -6.91 14.26 11.17
N SER A 99 -5.91 14.89 10.56
CA SER A 99 -4.96 14.18 9.68
C SER A 99 -4.12 13.14 10.43
N VAL A 100 -3.75 13.42 11.67
CA VAL A 100 -2.98 12.49 12.51
C VAL A 100 -3.84 11.29 12.87
N GLU A 101 -5.08 11.51 13.27
CA GLU A 101 -6.06 10.44 13.54
C GLU A 101 -6.31 9.60 12.28
N CYS A 102 -6.60 10.24 11.14
CA CYS A 102 -6.75 9.57 9.85
C CYS A 102 -5.53 8.69 9.52
N ASN A 103 -4.31 9.22 9.68
CA ASN A 103 -3.10 8.48 9.38
C ASN A 103 -2.88 7.29 10.33
N LYS A 104 -3.26 7.40 11.61
CA LYS A 104 -3.20 6.28 12.56
C LYS A 104 -4.10 5.12 12.11
N HIS A 105 -5.37 5.42 11.80
CA HIS A 105 -6.30 4.40 11.30
C HIS A 105 -5.82 3.79 9.97
N PHE A 106 -5.25 4.61 9.09
CA PHE A 106 -4.66 4.15 7.83
C PHE A 106 -3.50 3.17 8.07
N VAL A 107 -2.58 3.47 8.98
CA VAL A 107 -1.46 2.57 9.33
C VAL A 107 -1.97 1.25 9.91
N ILE A 108 -2.99 1.28 10.79
CA ILE A 108 -3.61 0.08 11.35
C ILE A 108 -4.24 -0.78 10.24
N ASN A 109 -4.99 -0.16 9.32
CA ASN A 109 -5.58 -0.85 8.18
C ASN A 109 -4.53 -1.51 7.27
N ASN A 110 -3.41 -0.83 7.03
CA ASN A 110 -2.31 -1.39 6.26
C ASN A 110 -1.64 -2.57 6.98
N ALA A 111 -1.50 -2.49 8.31
CA ALA A 111 -0.94 -3.57 9.10
C ALA A 111 -1.85 -4.82 9.07
N ASP A 112 -3.17 -4.65 9.24
CA ASP A 112 -4.14 -5.75 9.14
C ASP A 112 -4.10 -6.43 7.77
N ALA A 113 -4.10 -5.63 6.68
CA ALA A 113 -3.97 -6.16 5.33
C ALA A 113 -2.64 -6.91 5.12
N ALA A 114 -1.52 -6.38 5.63
CA ALA A 114 -0.22 -7.03 5.55
C ALA A 114 -0.21 -8.37 6.31
N CYS A 115 -0.83 -8.45 7.49
CA CYS A 115 -0.98 -9.69 8.25
C CYS A 115 -1.78 -10.74 7.48
N LYS A 116 -2.89 -10.35 6.82
CA LYS A 116 -3.69 -11.25 5.99
C LYS A 116 -2.87 -11.81 4.81
N ILE A 117 -2.17 -10.95 4.08
CA ILE A 117 -1.30 -11.36 2.98
C ILE A 117 -0.17 -12.30 3.47
N ALA A 118 0.44 -11.98 4.61
CA ALA A 118 1.51 -12.79 5.18
C ALA A 118 1.01 -14.20 5.57
N LYS A 119 -0.18 -14.31 6.15
CA LYS A 119 -0.81 -15.58 6.50
C LYS A 119 -1.01 -16.46 5.25
N GLU A 120 -1.65 -15.92 4.22
CA GLU A 120 -1.88 -16.62 2.94
C GLU A 120 -0.55 -17.08 2.31
N LEU A 121 0.47 -16.22 2.35
CA LEU A 121 1.80 -16.55 1.82
C LEU A 121 2.49 -17.68 2.61
N CYS A 122 2.31 -17.71 3.94
CA CYS A 122 2.82 -18.79 4.79
C CYS A 122 2.14 -20.13 4.46
N GLU A 123 0.83 -20.13 4.24
CA GLU A 123 0.08 -21.32 3.86
C GLU A 123 0.53 -21.87 2.50
N LEU A 124 0.72 -21.00 1.49
CA LEU A 124 1.25 -21.39 0.18
C LEU A 124 2.67 -21.98 0.29
N LYS A 125 3.55 -21.35 1.07
CA LYS A 125 4.91 -21.87 1.29
C LYS A 125 4.94 -23.20 2.06
N ALA A 126 3.94 -23.47 2.90
CA ALA A 126 3.83 -24.74 3.60
C ALA A 126 3.35 -25.85 2.65
N ALA A 127 2.42 -25.54 1.74
CA ALA A 127 1.94 -26.47 0.72
C ALA A 127 3.06 -26.94 -0.21
N ASP A 128 3.93 -26.03 -0.66
CA ASP A 128 5.11 -26.37 -1.49
C ASP A 128 6.06 -27.37 -0.81
N LYS A 129 6.21 -27.29 0.51
CA LYS A 129 7.06 -28.20 1.28
C LYS A 129 6.42 -29.57 1.52
N GLY A 130 5.10 -29.66 1.39
CA GLY A 130 4.30 -30.88 1.63
C GLY A 130 4.10 -31.77 0.40
N VAL A 131 4.49 -31.30 -0.80
CA VAL A 131 4.43 -32.11 -2.02
C VAL A 131 5.79 -32.78 -2.24
N PRO A 132 5.95 -34.10 -2.01
CA PRO A 132 7.12 -34.80 -2.52
C PRO A 132 7.10 -34.68 -4.04
N PHE A 133 8.18 -34.16 -4.61
CA PHE A 133 8.41 -34.15 -6.06
C PHE A 133 8.33 -35.61 -6.55
N SER A 134 7.19 -36.02 -7.13
CA SER A 134 7.10 -37.31 -7.80
C SER A 134 7.82 -37.17 -9.13
N ASP A 135 9.05 -37.66 -9.16
CA ASP A 135 9.84 -37.81 -10.37
C ASP A 135 9.20 -38.90 -11.25
N THR A 136 8.18 -38.52 -12.01
CA THR A 136 7.61 -39.34 -13.09
C THR A 136 7.77 -38.61 -14.41
N ALA A 137 9.01 -38.35 -14.80
CA ALA A 137 9.36 -38.29 -16.21
C ALA A 137 9.33 -39.73 -16.76
N GLN A 138 8.19 -40.16 -17.33
CA GLN A 138 8.18 -41.36 -18.17
C GLN A 138 8.92 -41.04 -19.47
N PRO A 139 9.87 -41.89 -19.91
CA PRO A 139 10.53 -41.70 -21.19
C PRO A 139 9.53 -41.92 -22.31
N VAL A 140 9.41 -40.92 -23.20
CA VAL A 140 8.69 -41.05 -24.47
C VAL A 140 9.41 -42.13 -25.28
N ARG A 141 8.70 -43.22 -25.57
CA ARG A 141 9.13 -44.29 -26.49
C ARG A 141 8.84 -43.90 -27.94
#